data_AF-A0A496AH59-F1
#
_entry.id   AF-A0A496AH59-F1
#
_cell.length_a   1.000
_cell.length_b   1.000
_cell.length_c   1.000
_cell.angle_alpha   90.00
_cell.angle_beta   90.00
_cell.angle_gamma   90.00
#
_symmetry.space_group_name_H-M   'P 1'
#
loop_
_entity.id
_entity.type
_entity.pdbx_description
1 polymer ?
#
loop_
_entity_poly.entity_id
_entity_poly.type
_entity_poly.pdbx_seq_one_letter_code
_entity_poly.pdbx_strand_id
1 'polypeptide(L)'
;MAFCGVAPPEALDFLAKTAYDLFHHKGFDAVVAEKLKPSNMVKNRHLAKSIADASWGMFFDWCDWVAKRDGKHFHQVPPHHTSQTCSECCQKSPIKLKLSERVFHCQSCGLKLDRDHNAALNILHRAACALRGEVWDTILYETRNQLLQLETCWS
;
A
#
# COMPACT_ATOMS: atom_id res chain seq x y z
N MET A 1 -15.12 21.50 -12.91
CA MET A 1 -14.13 20.53 -12.40
C MET A 1 -13.06 20.37 -13.46
N ALA A 2 -11.82 20.79 -13.17
CA ALA A 2 -10.73 20.77 -14.13
C ALA A 2 -10.11 19.36 -14.20
N PHE A 3 -10.46 18.58 -15.21
CA PHE A 3 -9.69 17.40 -15.62
C PHE A 3 -8.46 17.89 -16.37
N CYS A 4 -7.38 18.17 -15.64
CA CYS A 4 -6.10 18.49 -16.25
C CYS A 4 -5.47 17.18 -16.77
N GLY A 5 -5.54 16.97 -18.08
CA GLY A 5 -4.90 15.84 -18.78
C GLY A 5 -5.75 14.57 -18.78
N VAL A 6 -6.63 14.43 -19.79
CA VAL A 6 -7.36 13.18 -20.01
C VAL A 6 -6.36 12.15 -20.55
N ALA A 7 -6.07 11.10 -19.78
CA ALA A 7 -5.28 9.98 -20.30
C ALA A 7 -5.92 9.43 -21.59
N PRO A 8 -5.14 8.92 -22.55
CA PRO A 8 -5.69 8.40 -23.79
C PRO A 8 -6.75 7.31 -23.50
N PRO A 9 -7.80 7.18 -24.33
CA PRO A 9 -8.94 6.30 -24.06
C PRO A 9 -8.56 4.84 -23.70
N GLU A 10 -7.50 4.33 -24.31
CA GLU A 10 -6.98 2.97 -24.06
C GLU A 10 -6.39 2.83 -22.65
N ALA A 11 -5.69 3.85 -22.14
CA ALA A 11 -5.17 3.85 -20.78
C ALA A 11 -6.31 3.95 -19.77
N LEU A 12 -7.34 4.77 -20.06
CA LEU A 12 -8.55 4.85 -19.23
C LEU A 12 -9.27 3.51 -19.12
N ASP A 13 -9.43 2.81 -20.25
CA ASP A 13 -10.05 1.48 -20.31
C ASP A 13 -9.26 0.45 -19.49
N PHE A 14 -7.94 0.42 -19.64
CA PHE A 14 -7.07 -0.47 -18.84
C PHE A 14 -7.21 -0.21 -17.34
N LEU A 15 -7.17 1.05 -16.91
CA LEU A 15 -7.28 1.40 -15.49
C LEU A 15 -8.65 1.02 -14.91
N ALA A 16 -9.73 1.32 -15.65
CA ALA A 16 -11.08 0.96 -15.24
C ALA A 16 -11.22 -0.56 -15.12
N LYS A 17 -10.83 -1.32 -16.16
CA LYS A 17 -10.88 -2.80 -16.14
C LYS A 17 -10.08 -3.38 -14.99
N THR A 18 -8.89 -2.84 -14.71
CA THR A 18 -8.05 -3.29 -13.60
C THR A 18 -8.73 -3.04 -12.25
N ALA A 19 -9.34 -1.87 -12.04
CA ALA A 19 -10.08 -1.58 -10.81
C ALA A 19 -11.26 -2.54 -10.65
N TYR A 20 -12.05 -2.76 -11.70
CA TYR A 20 -13.15 -3.71 -11.68
C TYR A 20 -12.69 -5.15 -11.41
N ASP A 21 -11.58 -5.60 -12.00
CA ASP A 21 -11.03 -6.94 -11.77
C ASP A 21 -10.75 -7.17 -10.27
N LEU A 22 -10.14 -6.19 -9.60
CA LEU A 22 -9.86 -6.28 -8.16
C LEU A 22 -11.13 -6.49 -7.33
N PHE A 23 -12.18 -5.71 -7.58
CA PHE A 23 -13.39 -5.78 -6.77
C PHE A 23 -14.32 -6.92 -7.18
N HIS A 24 -14.40 -7.28 -8.47
CA HIS A 24 -15.41 -8.22 -8.98
C HIS A 24 -14.85 -9.62 -9.23
N HIS A 25 -13.76 -9.74 -9.97
CA HIS A 25 -13.19 -11.04 -10.34
C HIS A 25 -12.32 -11.63 -9.24
N LYS A 26 -11.49 -10.80 -8.60
CA LYS A 26 -10.73 -11.19 -7.40
C LYS A 26 -11.61 -11.17 -6.14
N GLY A 27 -12.74 -10.49 -6.20
CA GLY A 27 -13.74 -10.49 -5.14
C GLY A 27 -13.31 -9.76 -3.87
N PHE A 28 -12.35 -8.82 -3.95
CA PHE A 28 -11.94 -8.08 -2.77
C PHE A 28 -13.04 -7.12 -2.30
N ASP A 29 -13.34 -7.13 -1.01
CA ASP A 29 -14.26 -6.18 -0.37
C ASP A 29 -13.56 -4.88 0.03
N ALA A 30 -12.23 -4.93 0.14
CA ALA A 30 -11.40 -3.77 0.44
C ALA A 30 -10.12 -3.79 -0.42
N VAL A 31 -9.80 -2.63 -1.00
CA VAL A 31 -8.52 -2.36 -1.66
C VAL A 31 -7.85 -1.20 -0.96
N VAL A 32 -6.56 -1.34 -0.65
CA VAL A 32 -5.81 -0.35 0.11
C VAL A 32 -4.51 -0.02 -0.59
N ALA A 33 -4.11 1.24 -0.52
CA ALA A 33 -2.93 1.71 -1.24
C ALA A 33 -2.18 2.79 -0.45
N GLU A 34 -0.96 3.09 -0.89
CA GLU A 34 -0.26 4.29 -0.42
C GLU A 34 -0.84 5.54 -1.06
N LYS A 35 -0.96 6.60 -0.27
CA LYS A 35 -1.21 7.96 -0.75
C LYS A 35 0.07 8.55 -1.32
N LEU A 36 0.48 8.02 -2.47
CA LEU A 36 1.63 8.52 -3.21
C LEU A 36 1.34 9.94 -3.70
N LYS A 37 2.39 10.77 -3.72
CA LYS A 37 2.34 12.12 -4.30
C LYS A 37 3.15 12.09 -5.60
N PRO A 38 2.54 11.85 -6.78
CA PRO A 38 3.26 11.73 -8.05
C PRO A 38 4.19 12.92 -8.33
N SER A 39 3.76 14.14 -7.98
CA SER A 39 4.55 15.36 -8.11
C SER A 39 5.92 15.31 -7.39
N ASN A 40 6.03 14.55 -6.30
CA ASN A 40 7.30 14.34 -5.60
C ASN A 40 8.15 13.24 -6.23
N MET A 41 7.53 12.27 -6.90
CA MET A 41 8.23 11.12 -7.47
C MET A 41 8.81 11.43 -8.86
N VAL A 42 8.11 12.27 -9.63
CA VAL A 42 8.53 12.76 -10.96
C VAL A 42 9.78 13.68 -10.87
N LYS A 43 10.17 14.11 -9.66
CA LYS A 43 11.45 14.80 -9.42
C LYS A 43 12.66 13.94 -9.78
N ASN A 44 12.53 12.60 -9.73
CA ASN A 44 13.54 11.70 -10.26
C ASN A 44 13.38 11.60 -11.78
N ARG A 45 14.21 12.34 -12.53
CA ARG A 45 14.16 12.39 -14.01
C ARG A 45 14.24 11.02 -14.68
N HIS A 46 14.88 10.02 -14.06
CA HIS A 46 14.97 8.67 -14.62
C HIS A 46 13.66 7.88 -14.50
N LEU A 47 12.82 8.19 -13.51
CA LEU A 47 11.55 7.50 -13.25
C LEU A 47 10.34 8.34 -13.65
N ALA A 48 10.53 9.63 -13.90
CA ALA A 48 9.50 10.61 -14.23
C ALA A 48 8.54 10.13 -15.31
N LYS A 49 9.07 9.58 -16.42
CA LYS A 49 8.27 9.08 -17.53
C LYS A 49 7.43 7.87 -17.12
N SER A 50 8.05 6.84 -16.56
CA SER A 50 7.33 5.62 -16.13
C SER A 50 6.28 5.90 -15.04
N ILE A 51 6.52 6.86 -14.15
CA ILE A 51 5.55 7.27 -13.13
C ILE A 51 4.39 8.04 -13.75
N ALA A 52 4.67 8.93 -14.70
CA ALA A 52 3.63 9.68 -15.42
C ALA A 52 2.75 8.73 -16.25
N ASP A 53 3.37 7.80 -16.98
CA ASP A 53 2.67 6.83 -17.82
C ASP A 53 1.78 5.89 -16.98
N ALA A 54 2.17 5.56 -15.76
CA ALA A 54 1.42 4.66 -14.89
C ALA A 54 0.09 5.25 -14.35
N SER A 55 -0.14 6.55 -14.49
CA SER A 55 -1.44 7.21 -14.25
C SER A 55 -2.14 6.84 -12.92
N TRP A 56 -1.36 6.67 -11.83
CA TRP A 56 -1.87 6.16 -10.55
C TRP A 56 -3.01 6.97 -9.92
N GLY A 57 -3.03 8.29 -10.12
CA GLY A 57 -4.14 9.12 -9.62
C GLY A 57 -5.47 8.66 -10.19
N MET A 58 -5.53 8.48 -11.51
CA MET A 58 -6.74 8.03 -12.21
C MET A 58 -7.11 6.59 -11.84
N PHE A 59 -6.12 5.73 -11.62
CA PHE A 59 -6.37 4.37 -11.11
C PHE A 59 -7.08 4.41 -9.74
N PHE A 60 -6.59 5.25 -8.82
CA PHE A 60 -7.19 5.39 -7.50
C PHE A 60 -8.58 6.02 -7.55
N ASP A 61 -8.82 6.96 -8.48
CA ASP A 61 -10.16 7.52 -8.71
C ASP A 61 -11.15 6.43 -9.16
N TRP A 62 -10.72 5.52 -10.05
CA TRP A 62 -11.52 4.36 -10.45
C TRP A 62 -11.78 3.41 -9.28
N CYS A 63 -10.76 3.10 -8.46
CA CYS A 63 -10.94 2.25 -7.29
C CYS A 63 -11.92 2.85 -6.29
N ASP A 64 -11.82 4.16 -6.01
CA ASP A 64 -12.74 4.88 -5.13
C ASP A 64 -14.18 4.87 -5.68
N TRP A 65 -14.33 5.08 -6.99
CA TRP A 65 -15.63 5.04 -7.65
C TRP A 65 -16.28 3.65 -7.60
N VAL A 66 -15.55 2.58 -7.96
CA VAL A 66 -16.08 1.20 -7.91
C VAL A 66 -16.44 0.83 -6.48
N ALA A 67 -15.56 1.14 -5.52
CA ALA A 67 -15.78 0.84 -4.12
C ALA A 67 -17.06 1.50 -3.59
N LYS A 68 -17.23 2.81 -3.82
CA LYS A 68 -18.44 3.55 -3.40
C LYS A 68 -19.70 3.04 -4.06
N ARG A 69 -19.66 2.73 -5.35
CA ARG A 69 -20.81 2.21 -6.10
C ARG A 69 -21.29 0.87 -5.54
N ASP A 70 -20.34 -0.01 -5.19
CA ASP A 70 -20.64 -1.39 -4.82
C ASP A 70 -20.72 -1.61 -3.30
N GLY A 71 -20.63 -0.54 -2.50
CA GLY A 71 -20.63 -0.64 -1.03
C GLY A 71 -19.36 -1.29 -0.46
N LYS A 72 -18.26 -1.25 -1.20
CA LYS A 72 -16.94 -1.77 -0.84
C LYS A 72 -16.02 -0.67 -0.33
N HIS A 73 -14.80 -1.03 0.06
CA HIS A 73 -13.85 -0.10 0.66
C HIS A 73 -12.64 0.16 -0.23
N PHE A 74 -12.33 1.44 -0.40
CA PHE A 74 -11.04 1.89 -0.89
C PHE A 74 -10.42 2.88 0.11
N HIS A 75 -9.19 2.65 0.53
CA HIS A 75 -8.52 3.51 1.51
C HIS A 75 -7.04 3.73 1.18
N GLN A 76 -6.56 4.95 1.42
CA GLN A 76 -5.17 5.31 1.20
C GLN A 76 -4.47 5.69 2.51
N VAL A 77 -3.29 5.12 2.75
CA VAL A 77 -2.47 5.38 3.94
C VAL A 77 -1.27 6.27 3.64
N PRO A 78 -0.70 6.98 4.63
CA PRO A 78 0.55 7.71 4.44
C PRO A 78 1.70 6.78 3.98
N PRO A 79 2.46 7.15 2.93
CA PRO A 79 3.49 6.29 2.32
C PRO A 79 4.78 6.18 3.14
N HIS A 80 4.89 6.88 4.27
CA HIS A 80 6.16 7.01 4.98
C HIS A 80 6.57 5.68 5.64
N HIS A 81 7.76 5.18 5.30
CA HIS A 81 8.44 4.03 5.91
C HIS A 81 7.79 2.65 5.70
N THR A 82 6.76 2.52 4.87
CA THR A 82 6.10 1.25 4.53
C THR A 82 7.07 0.21 3.95
N SER A 83 8.00 0.62 3.08
CA SER A 83 9.01 -0.25 2.47
C SER A 83 10.27 -0.46 3.34
N GLN A 84 10.36 0.23 4.48
CA GLN A 84 11.50 0.15 5.39
C GLN A 84 11.13 -0.48 6.74
N THR A 85 9.84 -0.71 6.99
CA THR A 85 9.36 -1.29 8.25
C THR A 85 9.12 -2.78 8.04
N CYS A 86 9.51 -3.61 9.00
CA CYS A 86 9.20 -5.04 8.97
C CYS A 86 7.70 -5.25 9.19
N SER A 87 7.03 -5.96 8.29
CA SER A 87 5.60 -6.28 8.46
C SER A 87 5.32 -7.24 9.61
N GLU A 88 6.33 -8.00 10.04
CA GLU A 88 6.20 -9.03 11.09
C GLU A 88 6.43 -8.49 12.50
N CYS A 89 7.47 -7.69 12.70
CA CYS A 89 7.86 -7.19 14.03
C CYS A 89 7.83 -5.67 14.18
N CYS A 90 7.42 -4.95 13.12
CA CYS A 90 7.33 -3.49 13.08
C CYS A 90 8.64 -2.71 13.32
N GLN A 91 9.77 -3.40 13.45
CA GLN A 91 11.07 -2.75 13.51
C GLN A 91 11.44 -2.16 12.15
N LYS A 92 11.84 -0.90 12.17
CA LYS A 92 12.33 -0.20 10.99
C LYS A 92 13.76 -0.64 10.69
N SER A 93 14.03 -0.93 9.42
CA SER A 93 15.38 -1.20 8.94
C SER A 93 16.30 -0.02 9.30
N PRO A 94 17.43 -0.27 9.98
CA PRO A 94 18.39 0.78 10.28
C PRO A 94 19.09 1.28 9.00
N ILE A 95 19.06 0.48 7.94
CA ILE A 95 19.67 0.79 6.65
C ILE A 95 18.58 1.20 5.66
N LYS A 96 18.82 2.32 4.97
CA LYS A 96 17.96 2.75 3.87
C LYS A 96 18.22 1.86 2.66
N LEU A 97 17.22 1.07 2.28
CA LEU A 97 17.26 0.23 1.08
C LEU A 97 17.30 1.09 -0.19
N LYS A 98 18.15 0.71 -1.14
CA LYS A 98 18.21 1.22 -2.50
C LYS A 98 17.03 0.68 -3.30
N LEU A 99 16.64 1.40 -4.36
CA LEU A 99 15.55 0.96 -5.24
C LEU A 99 15.81 -0.41 -5.88
N SER A 100 17.08 -0.73 -6.17
CA SER A 100 17.53 -2.02 -6.71
C SER A 100 17.42 -3.18 -5.72
N GLU A 101 17.31 -2.91 -4.42
CA GLU A 101 17.17 -3.96 -3.41
C GLU A 101 15.71 -4.42 -3.38
N ARG A 102 15.46 -5.59 -3.97
CA ARG A 102 14.13 -6.19 -4.11
C ARG A 102 13.70 -7.06 -2.94
N VAL A 103 14.65 -7.47 -2.10
CA VAL A 103 14.38 -8.31 -0.93
C VAL A 103 14.50 -7.46 0.32
N PHE A 104 13.47 -7.47 1.16
CA PHE A 104 13.52 -6.94 2.51
C PHE A 104 14.00 -8.04 3.46
N HIS A 105 15.03 -7.74 4.26
CA HIS A 105 15.53 -8.64 5.29
C HIS A 105 15.54 -7.91 6.65
N CYS A 106 14.73 -8.40 7.59
CA CYS A 106 14.67 -7.85 8.93
C CYS A 106 15.80 -8.37 9.80
N GLN A 107 16.64 -7.46 10.30
CA GLN A 107 17.73 -7.80 11.23
C GLN A 107 17.22 -8.13 12.65
N SER A 108 15.98 -7.75 12.98
CA SER A 108 15.41 -7.93 14.34
C SER A 108 14.71 -9.28 14.51
N CYS A 109 13.94 -9.74 13.53
CA CYS A 109 13.19 -11.00 13.61
C CYS A 109 13.55 -12.03 12.52
N GLY A 110 14.46 -11.70 11.59
CA GLY A 110 14.90 -12.61 10.53
C GLY A 110 13.97 -12.71 9.31
N LEU A 111 12.81 -12.02 9.29
CA LEU A 111 11.88 -12.02 8.15
C LEU A 111 12.62 -11.72 6.84
N LYS A 112 12.32 -12.49 5.80
CA LYS A 112 12.85 -12.30 4.45
C LYS A 112 11.73 -12.41 3.42
N LEU A 113 11.38 -11.31 2.76
CA LEU A 113 10.28 -11.23 1.78
C LEU A 113 10.68 -10.32 0.61
N ASP A 114 9.93 -10.37 -0.49
CA ASP A 114 9.98 -9.29 -1.47
C ASP A 114 9.61 -7.96 -0.79
N ARG A 115 10.35 -6.90 -1.11
CA ARG A 115 10.23 -5.59 -0.47
C ARG A 115 8.86 -4.97 -0.71
N ASP A 116 8.31 -5.13 -1.91
CA ASP A 116 7.02 -4.57 -2.26
C ASP A 116 5.90 -5.39 -1.61
N HIS A 117 6.08 -6.71 -1.44
CA HIS A 117 5.17 -7.54 -0.64
C HIS A 117 5.17 -7.16 0.86
N ASN A 118 6.34 -6.96 1.46
CA ASN A 118 6.45 -6.46 2.84
C ASN A 118 5.78 -5.08 2.98
N ALA A 119 5.96 -4.19 2.01
CA ALA A 119 5.29 -2.89 2.00
C ALA A 119 3.76 -3.03 1.91
N ALA A 120 3.24 -3.93 1.07
CA ALA A 120 1.82 -4.20 0.94
C ALA A 120 1.18 -4.66 2.26
N LEU A 121 1.86 -5.52 3.02
CA LEU A 121 1.41 -5.95 4.34
C LEU A 121 1.36 -4.78 5.35
N ASN A 122 2.37 -3.91 5.34
CA ASN A 122 2.37 -2.71 6.18
C ASN A 122 1.22 -1.75 5.83
N ILE A 123 0.94 -1.57 4.54
CA ILE A 123 -0.16 -0.74 4.04
C ILE A 123 -1.50 -1.30 4.54
N LEU A 124 -1.69 -2.62 4.42
CA LEU A 124 -2.89 -3.30 4.90
C LEU A 124 -3.09 -3.12 6.41
N HIS A 125 -2.04 -3.33 7.20
CA HIS A 125 -2.10 -3.13 8.65
C HIS A 125 -2.47 -1.70 9.03
N ARG A 126 -1.85 -0.70 8.38
CA ARG A 126 -2.14 0.72 8.60
C ARG A 126 -3.58 1.07 8.24
N ALA A 127 -4.07 0.56 7.11
CA ALA A 127 -5.44 0.81 6.68
C ALA A 127 -6.44 0.17 7.66
N ALA A 128 -6.17 -1.05 8.12
CA ALA A 128 -7.01 -1.72 9.12
C ALA A 128 -7.10 -0.93 10.43
N CYS A 129 -5.97 -0.41 10.94
CA CYS A 129 -5.97 0.47 12.11
C CYS A 129 -6.77 1.75 11.87
N ALA A 130 -6.53 2.44 10.74
CA ALA A 130 -7.24 3.67 10.41
C ALA A 130 -8.76 3.47 10.29
N LEU A 131 -9.20 2.35 9.69
CA LEU A 131 -10.62 2.00 9.56
C LEU A 131 -11.28 1.67 10.91
N ARG A 132 -10.51 1.20 11.91
CA ARG A 132 -10.98 1.02 13.30
C ARG A 132 -10.90 2.29 14.16
N GLY A 133 -10.40 3.40 13.61
CA GLY A 133 -10.15 4.63 14.38
C GLY A 133 -8.92 4.56 15.29
N GLU A 134 -8.03 3.60 15.06
CA GLU A 134 -6.78 3.43 15.80
C GLU A 134 -5.65 4.26 15.15
N VAL A 135 -4.77 4.82 15.97
CA VAL A 135 -3.56 5.50 15.50
C VAL A 135 -2.48 4.45 15.24
N TRP A 136 -1.94 4.37 14.02
CA TRP A 136 -0.79 3.49 13.80
C TRP A 136 0.44 4.00 14.57
N ASP A 137 0.87 3.24 15.58
CA ASP A 137 2.10 3.42 16.33
C ASP A 137 2.83 2.07 16.41
N THR A 138 4.16 2.07 16.36
CA THR A 138 4.98 0.89 16.59
C THR A 138 4.67 0.24 17.94
N ILE A 139 4.29 1.04 18.94
CA ILE A 139 3.89 0.57 20.27
C ILE A 139 2.59 -0.23 20.22
N LEU A 140 1.62 0.13 19.36
CA LEU A 140 0.37 -0.64 19.25
C LEU A 140 0.59 -2.02 18.63
N TYR A 141 1.58 -2.16 17.74
CA TYR A 141 1.91 -3.47 17.19
C TYR A 141 2.73 -4.32 18.16
N GLU A 142 3.62 -3.71 18.95
CA GLU A 142 4.27 -4.39 20.08
C GLU A 142 3.24 -4.84 21.12
N THR A 143 2.22 -4.02 21.41
CA THR A 143 1.12 -4.38 22.31
C THR A 143 0.24 -5.49 21.72
N ARG A 144 -0.08 -5.43 20.42
CA ARG A 144 -0.81 -6.50 19.71
C ARG A 144 -0.02 -7.81 19.67
N ASN A 145 1.27 -7.76 19.40
CA ASN A 145 2.13 -8.95 19.38
C ASN A 145 2.44 -9.48 20.80
N GLN A 146 2.48 -8.64 21.83
CA GLN A 146 2.54 -9.08 23.23
C GLN A 146 1.25 -9.76 23.66
N LEU A 147 0.08 -9.31 23.17
CA LEU A 147 -1.20 -10.00 23.37
C LEU A 147 -1.27 -11.32 22.57
N LEU A 148 -0.71 -11.38 21.35
CA LEU A 148 -0.62 -12.61 20.56
C LEU A 148 0.46 -13.59 21.06
N GLN A 149 1.47 -13.13 21.81
CA GLN A 149 2.40 -14.00 22.55
C GLN A 149 1.74 -14.72 23.75
N LEU A 150 0.53 -14.30 24.15
CA LEU A 150 -0.30 -15.06 25.10
C LEU A 150 -1.18 -16.11 24.40
N GLU A 151 -1.28 -16.08 23.07
CA GLU A 151 -2.02 -17.08 22.29
C GLU A 151 -1.11 -18.12 21.61
N THR A 152 0.22 -17.98 21.60
CA THR A 152 1.11 -19.10 21.19
C THR A 152 1.23 -20.22 22.24
N CYS A 153 0.25 -20.31 23.15
CA CYS A 153 -0.01 -21.48 23.99
C CYS A 153 -0.94 -22.51 23.31
N TRP A 154 -1.15 -22.40 21.99
CA TRP A 154 -1.65 -23.52 21.19
C TRP A 154 -0.49 -24.45 20.85
N SER A 155 -0.41 -25.49 21.69
CA SER A 155 0.14 -26.83 21.42
C SER A 155 0.18 -27.24 19.94
#